data_AF-A0A3A9K5P9-F1
#
_entry.id   AF-A0A3A9K5P9-F1
#
_cell.length_a   1.000
_cell.length_b   1.000
_cell.length_c   1.000
_cell.angle_alpha   90.00
_cell.angle_beta   90.00
_cell.angle_gamma   90.00
#
_symmetry.space_group_name_H-M   'P 1'
#
loop_
_entity.id
_entity.type
_entity.pdbx_description
1 polymer ?
#
loop_
_entity_poly.entity_id
_entity_poly.type
_entity_poly.pdbx_seq_one_letter_code
_entity_poly.pdbx_strand_id
1 'polypeptide(L)'
;MVRIHPILASAIGSILLLISCSDQNDIQTDTIYENEPVEAIFGEQQISLTSEDYKALTIEALHVLRVQKPLLHEELQRKWFIRYYIQNHEYNESYSNEEIFQRAQERAEYENAWKEYAFEEYSISVNEDAVASQASYNLEVYQQNIPPSIIGMSEGLDLSIDEFMKGFDRDYVTRTVIWKELMPTLFEKHLAKSSERLDGVYLSQKYDQEVLEYLDQRES
;
A
#
# COMPACT_ATOMS: atom_id res chain seq x y z
N MET A 1 34.33 -3.81 -78.24
CA MET A 1 33.70 -4.68 -79.25
C MET A 1 33.34 -5.99 -78.53
N VAL A 2 32.04 -6.35 -78.52
CA VAL A 2 31.42 -7.62 -78.04
C VAL A 2 31.68 -8.00 -76.56
N ARG A 3 30.81 -7.60 -75.62
CA ARG A 3 29.59 -8.30 -75.12
C ARG A 3 29.80 -9.73 -74.61
N ILE A 4 29.80 -9.89 -73.29
CA ILE A 4 29.25 -11.06 -72.60
C ILE A 4 28.48 -10.55 -71.36
N HIS A 5 27.19 -10.85 -71.31
CA HIS A 5 26.21 -10.77 -70.21
C HIS A 5 25.10 -11.76 -70.63
N PRO A 6 24.21 -12.27 -69.76
CA PRO A 6 24.23 -12.42 -68.29
C PRO A 6 23.67 -13.81 -67.86
N ILE A 7 23.16 -13.92 -66.61
CA ILE A 7 22.28 -14.99 -66.03
C ILE A 7 23.10 -16.15 -65.40
N LEU A 8 23.02 -16.54 -64.12
CA LEU A 8 22.04 -16.45 -63.02
C LEU A 8 22.70 -15.77 -61.79
N ALA A 9 22.16 -14.84 -61.00
CA ALA A 9 20.82 -14.54 -60.47
C ALA A 9 20.25 -15.59 -59.50
N SER A 10 20.07 -15.15 -58.24
CA SER A 10 19.21 -15.75 -57.19
C SER A 10 19.77 -16.99 -56.48
N ALA A 11 19.80 -17.14 -55.16
CA ALA A 11 19.37 -16.32 -54.04
C ALA A 11 20.14 -16.84 -52.80
N ILE A 12 21.04 -16.04 -52.23
CA ILE A 12 21.61 -16.27 -50.89
C ILE A 12 21.49 -14.93 -50.17
N GLY A 13 20.35 -14.73 -49.54
CA GLY A 13 20.01 -13.50 -48.83
C GLY A 13 18.63 -13.64 -48.22
N SER A 14 18.58 -13.52 -46.89
CA SER A 14 17.37 -13.39 -46.07
C SER A 14 16.67 -14.70 -45.65
N ILE A 15 17.28 -15.43 -44.70
CA ILE A 15 16.55 -15.97 -43.55
C ILE A 15 17.30 -15.51 -42.29
N LEU A 16 17.18 -14.21 -42.02
CA LEU A 16 17.19 -13.69 -40.66
C LEU A 16 15.76 -13.86 -40.13
N LEU A 17 15.64 -13.98 -38.80
CA LEU A 17 14.40 -14.14 -38.01
C LEU A 17 14.03 -15.59 -37.68
N LEU A 18 14.94 -16.28 -36.99
CA LEU A 18 14.52 -17.21 -35.93
C LEU A 18 14.61 -16.46 -34.60
N ILE A 19 13.48 -15.80 -34.30
CA ILE A 19 12.79 -15.87 -33.00
C ILE A 19 13.76 -15.87 -31.81
N SER A 20 14.18 -14.66 -31.42
CA SER A 20 14.48 -14.37 -30.03
C SER A 20 13.15 -14.38 -29.29
N CYS A 21 12.76 -15.55 -28.75
CA CYS A 21 11.79 -15.56 -27.66
C CYS A 21 12.51 -14.94 -26.46
N SER A 22 12.08 -13.73 -26.11
CA SER A 22 12.27 -13.22 -24.76
C SER A 22 11.55 -14.16 -23.81
N ASP A 23 12.29 -14.97 -23.05
CA ASP A 23 11.84 -15.29 -21.69
C ASP A 23 12.02 -13.99 -20.90
N GLN A 24 11.07 -13.08 -21.07
CA GLN A 24 10.63 -12.27 -19.96
C GLN A 24 9.98 -13.27 -19.02
N ASN A 25 10.78 -13.79 -18.09
CA ASN A 25 10.22 -14.14 -16.79
C ASN A 25 9.61 -12.83 -16.29
N ASP A 26 8.30 -12.68 -16.55
CA ASP A 26 7.43 -11.83 -15.76
C ASP A 26 7.63 -12.28 -14.32
N ILE A 27 8.55 -11.62 -13.63
CA ILE A 27 8.40 -11.40 -12.21
C ILE A 27 7.09 -10.62 -12.15
N GLN A 28 5.99 -11.31 -11.88
CA GLN A 28 4.81 -10.70 -11.32
C GLN A 28 5.25 -10.15 -9.95
N THR A 29 5.87 -8.98 -9.97
CA THR A 29 5.70 -8.05 -8.87
C THR A 29 4.21 -7.75 -8.90
N ASP A 30 3.47 -8.40 -7.99
CA ASP A 30 2.21 -7.88 -7.50
C ASP A 30 2.52 -6.50 -6.91
N THR A 31 2.70 -5.50 -7.76
CA THR A 31 2.76 -4.10 -7.37
C THR A 31 1.49 -3.85 -6.58
N ILE A 32 1.67 -3.47 -5.31
CA ILE A 32 0.61 -3.07 -4.38
C ILE A 32 -0.09 -1.85 -4.99
N TYR A 33 -1.05 -2.12 -5.87
CA TYR A 33 -2.05 -1.18 -6.34
C TYR A 33 -3.29 -1.35 -5.47
N GLU A 34 -3.21 -0.96 -4.21
CA GLU A 34 -4.42 -0.66 -3.42
C GLU A 34 -4.75 0.81 -3.62
N ASN A 35 -5.37 1.10 -4.78
CA ASN A 35 -6.24 2.26 -4.89
C ASN A 35 -7.58 1.92 -4.25
N GLU A 36 -7.63 2.02 -2.93
CA GLU A 36 -8.91 2.23 -2.27
C GLU A 36 -8.82 3.50 -1.43
N PRO A 37 -9.37 4.65 -1.90
CA PRO A 37 -9.95 5.59 -0.94
C PRO A 37 -10.82 4.78 -0.02
N VAL A 38 -10.81 4.96 1.31
CA VAL A 38 -11.66 4.23 2.29
C VAL A 38 -13.00 3.85 1.65
N GLU A 39 -13.02 2.69 1.00
CA GLU A 39 -14.12 2.24 0.17
C GLU A 39 -14.79 1.34 1.16
N ALA A 40 -16.02 1.70 1.51
CA ALA A 40 -16.95 0.69 1.91
C ALA A 40 -17.09 -0.24 0.69
N ILE A 41 -16.15 -1.17 0.52
CA ILE A 41 -16.29 -2.26 -0.44
C ILE A 41 -17.46 -3.08 0.11
N PHE A 42 -18.67 -2.85 -0.36
CA PHE A 42 -19.76 -3.78 -0.14
C PHE A 42 -19.53 -4.97 -1.09
N GLY A 43 -18.53 -5.79 -0.78
CA GLY A 43 -18.35 -7.10 -1.41
C GLY A 43 -19.45 -8.03 -0.89
N GLU A 44 -20.14 -8.73 -1.81
CA GLU A 44 -21.30 -9.58 -1.53
C GLU A 44 -21.02 -10.83 -0.65
N GLN A 45 -19.83 -10.91 -0.02
CA GLN A 45 -19.42 -11.95 0.93
C GLN A 45 -18.63 -11.43 2.14
N GLN A 46 -18.82 -10.18 2.57
CA GLN A 46 -18.27 -9.76 3.86
C GLN A 46 -18.96 -10.51 5.00
N ILE A 47 -18.19 -11.35 5.69
CA ILE A 47 -18.60 -11.83 7.00
C ILE A 47 -18.67 -10.57 7.88
N SER A 48 -19.85 -10.23 8.38
CA SER A 48 -19.97 -9.13 9.34
C SER A 48 -19.36 -9.59 10.66
N LEU A 49 -18.06 -9.32 10.82
CA LEU A 49 -17.32 -9.63 12.04
C LEU A 49 -17.83 -8.77 13.20
N THR A 50 -18.01 -9.41 14.35
CA THR A 50 -18.32 -8.72 15.61
C THR A 50 -17.05 -8.25 16.30
N SER A 51 -17.16 -7.40 17.31
CA SER A 51 -16.01 -6.99 18.11
C SER A 51 -15.30 -8.17 18.78
N GLU A 52 -16.02 -9.22 19.17
CA GLU A 52 -15.41 -10.43 19.74
C GLU A 52 -14.62 -11.22 18.69
N ASP A 53 -15.08 -11.25 17.43
CA ASP A 53 -14.34 -11.88 16.34
C ASP A 53 -13.03 -11.13 16.07
N TYR A 54 -13.07 -9.79 15.96
CA TYR A 54 -11.87 -8.98 15.79
C TYR A 54 -10.88 -9.14 16.95
N LYS A 55 -11.37 -9.23 18.19
CA LYS A 55 -10.53 -9.50 19.37
C LYS A 55 -9.84 -10.85 19.28
N ALA A 56 -10.59 -11.90 18.96
CA ALA A 56 -10.05 -13.25 18.83
C ALA A 56 -8.97 -13.30 17.73
N LEU A 57 -9.25 -12.73 16.56
CA LEU A 57 -8.30 -12.65 15.45
C LEU A 57 -7.06 -11.82 15.80
N THR A 58 -7.21 -10.74 16.55
CA THR A 58 -6.08 -9.93 17.02
C THR A 58 -5.17 -10.72 17.96
N ILE A 59 -5.75 -11.47 18.91
CA ILE A 59 -5.01 -12.35 19.83
C ILE A 59 -4.30 -13.47 19.05
N GLU A 60 -4.95 -14.03 18.04
CA GLU A 60 -4.38 -15.05 17.16
C GLU A 60 -3.20 -14.49 16.36
N ALA A 61 -3.35 -13.32 15.73
CA ALA A 61 -2.26 -12.65 15.02
C ALA A 61 -1.04 -12.39 15.91
N LEU A 62 -1.25 -11.93 17.15
CA LEU A 62 -0.18 -11.77 18.15
C LEU A 62 0.48 -13.10 18.51
N HIS A 63 -0.29 -14.18 18.60
CA HIS A 63 0.25 -15.52 18.81
C HIS A 63 1.12 -15.97 17.63
N VAL A 64 0.63 -15.81 16.40
CA VAL A 64 1.37 -16.14 15.17
C VAL A 64 2.69 -15.36 15.09
N LEU A 65 2.67 -14.05 15.33
CA LEU A 65 3.87 -13.20 15.40
C LEU A 65 4.91 -13.76 16.38
N ARG A 66 4.48 -14.05 17.61
CA ARG A 66 5.36 -14.54 18.68
C ARG A 66 5.96 -15.91 18.37
N VAL A 67 5.22 -16.79 17.70
CA VAL A 67 5.68 -18.16 17.38
C VAL A 67 6.56 -18.18 16.14
N GLN A 68 6.15 -17.51 15.06
CA GLN A 68 6.78 -17.64 13.74
C GLN A 68 7.85 -16.57 13.48
N LYS A 69 7.72 -15.38 14.07
CA LYS A 69 8.68 -14.27 13.91
C LYS A 69 9.06 -13.67 15.28
N PRO A 70 9.60 -14.45 16.24
CA PRO A 70 9.91 -13.98 17.60
C PRO A 70 10.95 -12.84 17.67
N LEU A 71 11.73 -12.65 16.60
CA LEU A 71 12.77 -11.61 16.48
C LEU A 71 12.29 -10.40 15.66
N LEU A 72 11.04 -10.38 15.22
CA LEU A 72 10.49 -9.22 14.53
C LEU A 72 10.23 -8.10 15.54
N HIS A 73 11.09 -7.08 15.51
CA HIS A 73 11.02 -5.93 16.41
C HIS A 73 10.45 -4.67 15.74
N GLU A 74 10.33 -4.66 14.41
CA GLU A 74 9.80 -3.51 13.67
C GLU A 74 8.31 -3.32 13.95
N GLU A 75 7.96 -2.24 14.64
CA GLU A 75 6.60 -1.98 15.11
C GLU A 75 5.61 -1.82 13.95
N LEU A 76 6.01 -1.09 12.89
CA LEU A 76 5.14 -0.82 11.74
C LEU A 76 4.79 -2.12 11.00
N GLN A 77 5.79 -2.97 10.74
CA GLN A 77 5.57 -4.29 10.15
C GLN A 77 4.65 -5.16 11.03
N ARG A 78 4.80 -5.14 12.36
CA ARG A 78 3.92 -5.89 13.26
C ARG A 78 2.47 -5.40 13.20
N LYS A 79 2.25 -4.08 13.13
CA LYS A 79 0.91 -3.49 12.99
C LYS A 79 0.26 -3.91 11.67
N TRP A 80 0.99 -3.83 10.56
CA TRP A 80 0.50 -4.28 9.27
C TRP A 80 0.22 -5.78 9.22
N PHE A 81 1.05 -6.61 9.85
CA PHE A 81 0.76 -8.03 9.96
C PHE A 81 -0.58 -8.29 10.65
N ILE A 82 -0.84 -7.62 11.79
CA ILE A 82 -2.10 -7.79 12.51
C ILE A 82 -3.30 -7.38 11.64
N ARG A 83 -3.19 -6.25 10.93
CA ARG A 83 -4.25 -5.75 10.04
C ARG A 83 -4.51 -6.72 8.89
N TYR A 84 -3.47 -7.15 8.18
CA TYR A 84 -3.61 -8.09 7.06
C TYR A 84 -4.04 -9.49 7.50
N TYR A 85 -3.64 -9.92 8.70
CA TYR A 85 -4.16 -11.16 9.27
C TYR A 85 -5.67 -11.09 9.45
N ILE A 86 -6.19 -10.05 10.09
CA ILE A 86 -7.63 -9.84 10.28
C ILE A 86 -8.34 -9.71 8.93
N GLN A 87 -7.81 -8.91 8.00
CA GLN A 87 -8.35 -8.71 6.65
C GLN A 87 -8.50 -10.03 5.90
N ASN A 88 -7.48 -10.89 5.97
CA ASN A 88 -7.50 -12.20 5.31
C ASN A 88 -8.68 -13.06 5.80
N HIS A 89 -9.09 -12.92 7.07
CA HIS A 89 -10.28 -13.58 7.61
C HIS A 89 -11.58 -12.84 7.26
N GLU A 90 -11.59 -11.52 7.33
CA GLU A 90 -12.75 -10.67 7.05
C GLU A 90 -13.25 -10.82 5.60
N TYR A 91 -12.31 -10.89 4.66
CA TYR A 91 -12.59 -11.04 3.23
C TYR A 91 -12.52 -12.48 2.74
N ASN A 92 -12.34 -13.44 3.66
CA ASN A 92 -12.23 -14.87 3.34
C ASN A 92 -11.18 -15.14 2.25
N GLU A 93 -10.04 -14.47 2.37
CA GLU A 93 -8.87 -14.67 1.55
C GLU A 93 -8.12 -15.93 2.01
N SER A 94 -7.18 -16.40 1.20
CA SER A 94 -6.45 -17.65 1.46
C SER A 94 -4.94 -17.43 1.51
N TYR A 95 -4.48 -16.27 1.95
CA TYR A 95 -3.05 -16.02 2.16
C TYR A 95 -2.53 -16.84 3.34
N SER A 96 -1.36 -17.43 3.14
CA SER A 96 -0.58 -18.04 4.21
C SER A 96 0.03 -16.97 5.12
N ASN A 97 0.41 -17.37 6.34
CA ASN A 97 1.09 -16.45 7.27
C ASN A 97 2.37 -15.83 6.68
N GLU A 98 3.11 -16.58 5.84
CA GLU A 98 4.33 -16.05 5.22
C GLU A 98 4.02 -14.99 4.15
N GLU A 99 2.95 -15.19 3.36
CA GLU A 99 2.48 -14.16 2.42
C GLU A 99 2.00 -12.91 3.18
N ILE A 100 1.32 -13.07 4.31
CA ILE A 100 0.90 -11.95 5.17
C ILE A 100 2.12 -11.22 5.75
N PHE A 101 3.17 -11.96 6.18
CA PHE A 101 4.42 -11.35 6.65
C PHE A 101 5.12 -10.54 5.56
N GLN A 102 5.20 -11.09 4.35
CA GLN A 102 5.79 -10.42 3.20
C GLN A 102 5.02 -9.13 2.87
N ARG A 103 3.69 -9.21 2.74
CA ARG A 103 2.84 -8.04 2.51
C ARG A 103 3.00 -6.98 3.59
N ALA A 104 3.07 -7.40 4.86
CA ALA A 104 3.28 -6.48 5.97
C ALA A 104 4.65 -5.78 5.93
N GLN A 105 5.69 -6.47 5.43
CA GLN A 105 7.01 -5.89 5.22
C GLN A 105 6.96 -4.83 4.12
N GLU A 106 6.49 -5.22 2.93
CA GLU A 106 6.38 -4.36 1.75
C GLU A 106 5.55 -3.11 2.07
N ARG A 107 4.46 -3.29 2.84
CA ARG A 107 3.62 -2.18 3.27
C ARG A 107 4.33 -1.24 4.25
N ALA A 108 5.12 -1.77 5.18
CA ALA A 108 5.90 -0.94 6.11
C ALA A 108 7.00 -0.15 5.38
N GLU A 109 7.69 -0.80 4.44
CA GLU A 109 8.69 -0.17 3.55
C GLU A 109 8.05 0.94 2.71
N TYR A 110 6.91 0.64 2.07
CA TYR A 110 6.14 1.60 1.29
C TYR A 110 5.69 2.80 2.13
N GLU A 111 5.10 2.60 3.30
CA GLU A 111 4.64 3.71 4.15
C GLU A 111 5.80 4.59 4.62
N ASN A 112 6.98 4.02 4.87
CA ASN A 112 8.17 4.81 5.18
C ASN A 112 8.61 5.65 3.98
N ALA A 113 8.73 5.04 2.79
CA ALA A 113 9.06 5.76 1.57
C ALA A 113 8.02 6.83 1.20
N TRP A 114 6.74 6.56 1.43
CA TRP A 114 5.65 7.51 1.19
C TRP A 114 5.80 8.78 2.02
N LYS A 115 6.22 8.65 3.30
CA LYS A 115 6.51 9.80 4.18
C LYS A 115 7.82 10.49 3.82
N GLU A 116 8.85 9.73 3.52
CA GLU A 116 10.17 10.25 3.16
C GLU A 116 10.10 11.07 1.86
N TYR A 117 9.40 10.55 0.85
CA TYR A 117 9.19 11.26 -0.41
C TYR A 117 8.38 12.56 -0.23
N ALA A 118 7.37 12.57 0.65
CA ALA A 118 6.61 13.78 0.96
C ALA A 118 7.53 14.88 1.52
N PHE A 119 8.49 14.48 2.34
CA PHE A 119 9.47 15.40 2.90
C PHE A 119 10.50 15.85 1.86
N GLU A 120 11.08 14.92 1.11
CA GLU A 120 12.18 15.23 0.18
C GLU A 120 11.71 16.05 -1.03
N GLU A 121 10.60 15.67 -1.66
CA GLU A 121 10.10 16.33 -2.87
C GLU A 121 9.25 17.56 -2.55
N TYR A 122 8.42 17.48 -1.51
CA TYR A 122 7.41 18.50 -1.21
C TYR A 122 7.69 19.32 0.05
N SER A 123 8.76 19.01 0.80
CA SER A 123 9.08 19.64 2.08
C SER A 123 7.96 19.52 3.12
N ILE A 124 7.12 18.48 3.00
CA ILE A 124 6.02 18.20 3.92
C ILE A 124 6.49 17.19 4.96
N SER A 125 6.38 17.56 6.24
CA SER A 125 6.86 16.74 7.35
C SER A 125 5.74 16.46 8.35
N VAL A 126 5.93 15.44 9.17
CA VAL A 126 4.97 15.11 10.23
C VAL A 126 4.95 16.21 11.28
N ASN A 127 3.81 16.86 11.44
CA ASN A 127 3.55 17.75 12.57
C ASN A 127 2.88 16.96 13.71
N GLU A 128 3.62 16.69 14.78
CA GLU A 128 3.17 15.91 15.93
C GLU A 128 1.93 16.50 16.63
N ASP A 129 1.83 17.83 16.71
CA ASP A 129 0.67 18.50 17.30
C ASP A 129 -0.57 18.32 16.41
N ALA A 130 -0.39 18.33 15.09
CA ALA A 130 -1.46 18.05 14.14
C ALA A 130 -1.90 16.58 14.19
N VAL A 131 -0.96 15.63 14.36
CA VAL A 131 -1.27 14.21 14.55
C VAL A 131 -2.07 13.99 15.84
N ALA A 132 -1.63 14.55 16.96
CA ALA A 132 -2.35 14.44 18.24
C ALA A 132 -3.76 15.06 18.17
N SER A 133 -3.88 16.21 17.51
CA SER A 133 -5.17 16.88 17.29
C SER A 133 -6.09 16.05 16.39
N GLN A 134 -5.56 15.47 15.31
CA GLN A 134 -6.32 14.63 14.40
C GLN A 134 -6.78 13.32 15.08
N ALA A 135 -5.94 12.69 15.89
CA ALA A 135 -6.32 11.49 16.66
C ALA A 135 -7.47 11.80 17.63
N SER A 136 -7.41 12.94 18.32
CA SER A 136 -8.45 13.40 19.25
C SER A 136 -9.76 13.68 18.52
N TYR A 137 -9.70 14.34 17.36
CA TYR A 137 -10.87 14.56 16.51
C TYR A 137 -11.50 13.24 16.04
N ASN A 138 -10.68 12.26 15.60
CA ASN A 138 -11.20 10.95 15.19
C ASN A 138 -11.95 10.25 16.33
N LEU A 139 -11.41 10.31 17.56
CA LEU A 139 -12.07 9.76 18.74
C LEU A 139 -13.41 10.43 19.02
N GLU A 140 -13.49 11.76 18.90
CA GLU A 140 -14.74 12.53 19.06
C GLU A 140 -15.80 12.12 18.03
N VAL A 141 -15.41 11.95 16.76
CA VAL A 141 -16.31 11.50 15.70
C VAL A 141 -16.90 10.11 16.00
N TYR A 142 -16.10 9.21 16.57
CA TYR A 142 -16.55 7.85 16.88
C TYR A 142 -17.36 7.73 18.18
N GLN A 143 -17.46 8.77 19.02
CA GLN A 143 -18.08 8.67 20.37
C GLN A 143 -19.47 8.03 20.39
N GLN A 144 -20.25 8.17 19.33
CA GLN A 144 -21.62 7.65 19.26
C GLN A 144 -21.72 6.31 18.52
N ASN A 145 -20.69 5.91 17.77
CA ASN A 145 -20.71 4.71 16.95
C ASN A 145 -19.28 4.23 16.65
N ILE A 146 -18.62 3.67 17.67
CA ILE A 146 -17.28 3.11 17.50
C ILE A 146 -17.39 1.81 16.69
N PRO A 147 -16.64 1.67 15.57
CA PRO A 147 -16.65 0.45 14.77
C PRO A 147 -16.29 -0.81 15.59
N PRO A 148 -16.93 -1.97 15.32
CA PRO A 148 -16.60 -3.23 15.98
C PRO A 148 -15.12 -3.61 15.87
N SER A 149 -14.48 -3.28 14.75
CA SER A 149 -13.04 -3.49 14.52
C SER A 149 -12.17 -2.74 15.52
N ILE A 150 -12.46 -1.45 15.77
CA ILE A 150 -11.73 -0.65 16.76
C ILE A 150 -11.90 -1.22 18.16
N ILE A 151 -13.14 -1.58 18.54
CA ILE A 151 -13.41 -2.19 19.86
C ILE A 151 -12.64 -3.50 20.00
N GLY A 152 -12.83 -4.43 19.07
CA GLY A 152 -12.24 -5.76 19.16
C GLY A 152 -10.71 -5.76 19.09
N MET A 153 -10.13 -4.99 18.16
CA MET A 153 -8.67 -4.88 18.06
C MET A 153 -8.07 -4.22 19.30
N SER A 154 -8.70 -3.17 19.85
CA SER A 154 -8.22 -2.54 21.08
C SER A 154 -8.21 -3.53 22.25
N GLU A 155 -9.28 -4.31 22.44
CA GLU A 155 -9.34 -5.34 23.47
C GLU A 155 -8.33 -6.47 23.24
N GLY A 156 -8.14 -6.90 21.99
CA GLY A 156 -7.18 -7.94 21.64
C GLY A 156 -5.72 -7.53 21.85
N LEU A 157 -5.44 -6.22 21.75
CA LEU A 157 -4.13 -5.62 22.03
C LEU A 157 -3.94 -5.24 23.51
N ASP A 158 -4.96 -5.42 24.36
CA ASP A 158 -4.99 -4.95 25.75
C ASP A 158 -4.75 -3.43 25.86
N LEU A 159 -5.41 -2.68 24.98
CA LEU A 159 -5.37 -1.22 24.92
C LEU A 159 -6.76 -0.63 25.18
N SER A 160 -6.80 0.54 25.82
CA SER A 160 -7.99 1.38 25.73
C SER A 160 -8.20 1.89 24.30
N ILE A 161 -9.41 2.33 23.96
CA ILE A 161 -9.71 2.92 22.65
C ILE A 161 -8.84 4.16 22.38
N ASP A 162 -8.56 4.97 23.41
CA ASP A 162 -7.68 6.14 23.28
C ASP A 162 -6.24 5.72 22.94
N GLU A 163 -5.70 4.72 23.63
CA GLU A 163 -4.36 4.18 23.37
C GLU A 163 -4.27 3.49 22.00
N PHE A 164 -5.34 2.79 21.59
CA PHE A 164 -5.43 2.22 20.25
C PHE A 164 -5.33 3.32 19.19
N MET A 165 -6.17 4.36 19.27
CA MET A 165 -6.22 5.43 18.27
C MET A 165 -4.95 6.28 18.23
N LYS A 166 -4.34 6.55 19.39
CA LYS A 166 -3.12 7.38 19.47
C LYS A 166 -1.83 6.60 19.28
N GLY A 167 -1.86 5.28 19.47
CA GLY A 167 -0.69 4.40 19.42
C GLY A 167 -0.74 3.44 18.25
N PHE A 168 -1.63 2.46 18.30
CA PHE A 168 -1.74 1.43 17.25
C PHE A 168 -2.08 2.05 15.91
N ASP A 169 -3.10 2.92 15.85
CA ASP A 169 -3.65 3.50 14.62
C ASP A 169 -3.01 4.84 14.21
N ARG A 170 -1.95 5.23 14.92
CA ARG A 170 -1.25 6.49 14.73
C ARG A 170 -0.71 6.67 13.31
N ASP A 171 -0.35 5.59 12.62
CA ASP A 171 0.14 5.63 11.25
C ASP A 171 -0.92 6.12 10.26
N TYR A 172 -2.18 5.66 10.35
CA TYR A 172 -3.27 6.20 9.53
C TYR A 172 -3.56 7.67 9.84
N VAL A 173 -3.50 8.07 11.11
CA VAL A 173 -3.65 9.47 11.52
C VAL A 173 -2.53 10.32 10.91
N THR A 174 -1.29 9.81 10.96
CA THR A 174 -0.11 10.49 10.39
C THR A 174 -0.26 10.67 8.87
N ARG A 175 -0.65 9.61 8.15
CA ARG A 175 -0.92 9.66 6.71
C ARG A 175 -2.00 10.70 6.38
N THR A 176 -3.06 10.76 7.18
CA THR A 176 -4.14 11.75 7.01
C THR A 176 -3.64 13.19 7.16
N VAL A 177 -2.77 13.46 8.14
CA VAL A 177 -2.20 14.79 8.35
C VAL A 177 -1.30 15.19 7.19
N ILE A 178 -0.39 14.31 6.76
CA ILE A 178 0.48 14.58 5.60
C ILE A 178 -0.37 14.81 4.35
N TRP A 179 -1.39 13.98 4.11
CA TRP A 179 -2.24 14.10 2.94
C TRP A 179 -2.98 15.45 2.86
N LYS A 180 -3.44 15.98 4.01
CA LYS A 180 -4.08 17.30 4.06
C LYS A 180 -3.15 18.43 3.61
N GLU A 181 -1.86 18.32 3.88
CA GLU A 181 -0.84 19.28 3.45
C GLU A 181 -0.37 19.03 2.01
N LEU A 182 -0.32 17.76 1.60
CA LEU A 182 0.17 17.32 0.30
C LEU A 182 -0.82 17.60 -0.83
N MET A 183 -2.11 17.38 -0.60
CA MET A 183 -3.16 17.49 -1.62
C MET A 183 -3.20 18.87 -2.30
N PRO A 184 -3.11 20.02 -1.60
CA PRO A 184 -3.02 21.34 -2.24
C PRO A 184 -1.79 21.47 -3.16
N THR A 185 -0.63 20.99 -2.72
CA THR A 185 0.62 21.07 -3.48
C THR A 185 0.58 20.21 -4.74
N LEU A 186 0.05 18.98 -4.63
CA LEU A 186 -0.19 18.11 -5.78
C LEU A 186 -1.20 18.71 -6.75
N PHE A 187 -2.27 19.32 -6.22
CA PHE A 187 -3.25 19.99 -7.04
C PHE A 187 -2.60 21.09 -7.87
N GLU A 188 -1.77 21.95 -7.28
CA GLU A 188 -1.03 23.00 -8.00
C GLU A 188 -0.07 22.42 -9.06
N LYS A 189 0.68 21.36 -8.72
CA LYS A 189 1.61 20.66 -9.64
C LYS A 189 0.91 20.14 -10.89
N HIS A 190 -0.30 19.61 -10.74
CA HIS A 190 -1.05 18.98 -11.83
C HIS A 190 -2.05 19.90 -12.52
N LEU A 191 -2.43 21.03 -11.92
CA LEU A 191 -3.35 22.03 -12.49
C LEU A 191 -2.87 22.55 -13.86
N ALA A 192 -1.57 22.76 -14.01
CA ALA A 192 -0.98 23.26 -15.27
C ALA A 192 -0.77 22.18 -16.33
N LYS A 193 -0.88 20.89 -15.96
CA LYS A 193 -0.46 19.75 -16.81
C LYS A 193 -1.62 18.95 -17.38
N SER A 194 -2.87 19.21 -16.96
CA SER A 194 -3.99 18.31 -17.25
C SER A 194 -5.25 19.02 -17.75
N SER A 195 -5.93 18.42 -18.73
CA SER A 195 -7.32 18.70 -19.10
C SER A 195 -8.32 17.77 -18.40
N GLU A 196 -7.84 16.86 -17.57
CA GLU A 196 -8.63 15.86 -16.84
C GLU A 196 -9.15 16.43 -15.52
N ARG A 197 -10.15 15.74 -14.96
CA ARG A 197 -10.69 16.06 -13.64
C ARG A 197 -9.62 15.77 -12.58
N LEU A 198 -9.16 16.83 -11.91
CA LEU A 198 -8.31 16.73 -10.74
C LEU A 198 -9.20 16.53 -9.50
N ASP A 199 -9.32 15.28 -9.06
CA ASP A 199 -9.92 14.94 -7.77
C ASP A 199 -8.91 14.22 -6.86
N GLY A 200 -9.30 13.99 -5.62
CA GLY A 200 -8.41 13.40 -4.61
C GLY A 200 -7.92 11.98 -4.98
N VAL A 201 -8.72 11.21 -5.72
CA VAL A 201 -8.34 9.87 -6.16
C VAL A 201 -7.23 9.96 -7.19
N TYR A 202 -7.41 10.80 -8.22
CA TYR A 202 -6.37 11.03 -9.22
C TYR A 202 -5.05 11.55 -8.59
N LEU A 203 -5.13 12.49 -7.66
CA LEU A 203 -3.94 13.02 -6.99
C LEU A 203 -3.24 11.95 -6.15
N SER A 204 -3.98 11.09 -5.46
CA SER A 204 -3.40 9.97 -4.70
C SER A 204 -2.65 9.03 -5.64
N GLN A 205 -3.29 8.63 -6.75
CA GLN A 205 -2.68 7.76 -7.76
C GLN A 205 -1.38 8.30 -8.31
N LYS A 206 -1.33 9.61 -8.60
CA LYS A 206 -0.11 10.25 -9.10
C LYS A 206 0.99 10.28 -8.05
N TYR A 207 0.64 10.60 -6.82
CA TYR A 207 1.62 10.59 -5.75
C TYR A 207 2.13 9.18 -5.44
N ASP A 208 1.24 8.19 -5.41
CA ASP A 208 1.61 6.79 -5.16
C ASP A 208 2.54 6.26 -6.27
N GLN A 209 2.32 6.66 -7.54
CA GLN A 209 3.24 6.38 -8.64
C GLN A 209 4.62 7.01 -8.40
N GLU A 210 4.67 8.28 -7.99
CA GLU A 210 5.94 8.96 -7.70
C GLU A 210 6.71 8.29 -6.53
N VAL A 211 5.99 7.79 -5.51
CA VAL A 211 6.59 7.03 -4.40
C VAL A 211 7.18 5.70 -4.87
N LEU A 212 6.51 4.98 -5.79
CA LEU A 212 7.06 3.74 -6.37
C LEU A 212 8.31 4.03 -7.20
N GLU A 213 8.29 5.09 -8.01
CA GLU A 213 9.48 5.52 -8.78
C GLU A 213 10.64 5.92 -7.85
N TYR A 214 10.34 6.50 -6.68
CA TYR A 214 11.32 6.82 -5.65
C TYR A 214 11.91 5.57 -4.97
N LEU A 215 11.08 4.57 -4.68
CA LEU A 215 11.52 3.29 -4.12
C LEU A 215 12.48 2.55 -5.07
N ASP A 216 12.10 2.41 -6.35
CA ASP A 216 12.92 1.73 -7.37
C ASP A 216 14.32 2.37 -7.52
N GLN A 217 14.41 3.70 -7.38
CA GLN A 217 15.67 4.43 -7.46
C GLN A 217 16.59 4.20 -6.26
N ARG A 218 16.06 3.83 -5.09
CA ARG A 218 16.85 3.56 -3.88
C ARG A 218 17.47 2.16 -3.86
N GLU A 219 16.84 1.22 -4.56
CA GLU A 219 17.28 -0.16 -4.64
C GLU A 219 18.30 -0.43 -5.77
N SER A 220 18.44 0.54 -6.69
CA SER A 220 19.36 0.51 -7.84
C SER A 220 20.78 0.99 -7.51
#